data_AF-A0A960E2K7-F1
#
_entry.id   AF-A0A960E2K7-F1
#
_cell.length_a   1.000
_cell.length_b   1.000
_cell.length_c   1.000
_cell.angle_alpha   90.00
_cell.angle_beta   90.00
_cell.angle_gamma   90.00
#
_symmetry.space_group_name_H-M   'P 1'
#
loop_
_entity.id
_entity.type
_entity.pdbx_description
1 polymer ?
#
loop_
_entity_poly.entity_id
_entity_poly.type
_entity_poly.pdbx_seq_one_letter_code
_entity_poly.pdbx_strand_id
1 'polypeptide(L)'
;MRYVSTRGEAPVLPFGDVLLAGLADDGGLYVPDEWPAQPEVGFDAGYAEAATAIMAPYVAPTLSATELGAIVDEAYATFDHPEICPVRPLDDGLWLLELFWGPTIAFKDVALQLVGRLFDHELTRRGRRATIVVATSGDTGSAAIEACRGR
;
A
#
# COMPACT_ATOMS: atom_id res chain seq x y z
N MET A 1 -12.18 8.09 -8.18
CA MET A 1 -10.92 8.77 -7.92
C MET A 1 -10.09 8.85 -9.19
N ARG A 2 -9.47 10.01 -9.45
CA ARG A 2 -8.39 10.15 -10.44
C ARG A 2 -7.16 10.75 -9.77
N TYR A 3 -6.05 10.73 -10.48
CA TYR A 3 -4.78 11.20 -9.98
C TYR A 3 -4.13 12.14 -10.99
N VAL A 4 -3.59 13.23 -10.48
CA VAL A 4 -2.90 14.28 -11.25
C VAL A 4 -1.42 14.27 -10.86
N SER A 5 -0.55 14.68 -11.78
CA SER A 5 0.85 14.90 -11.45
C SER A 5 0.99 16.19 -10.62
N THR A 6 1.88 16.17 -9.64
CA THR A 6 2.32 17.36 -8.90
C THR A 6 2.95 18.44 -9.78
N ARG A 7 3.32 18.13 -11.03
CA ARG A 7 3.85 19.10 -12.02
C ARG A 7 2.81 19.54 -13.05
N GLY A 8 1.64 18.92 -13.09
CA GLY A 8 0.49 19.34 -13.88
C GLY A 8 0.57 19.08 -15.39
N GLU A 9 1.62 18.43 -15.88
CA GLU A 9 1.88 18.23 -17.31
C GLU A 9 1.76 16.75 -17.75
N ALA A 10 1.54 15.83 -16.82
CA ALA A 10 1.28 14.42 -17.11
C ALA A 10 -0.23 14.12 -17.29
N PRO A 11 -0.58 13.01 -17.98
CA PRO A 11 -1.96 12.56 -18.09
C PRO A 11 -2.61 12.31 -16.73
N VAL A 12 -3.89 12.67 -16.60
CA VAL A 12 -4.69 12.33 -15.42
C VAL A 12 -5.09 10.86 -15.50
N LEU A 13 -4.72 10.05 -14.51
CA LEU A 13 -4.86 8.59 -14.55
C LEU A 13 -5.80 8.06 -13.46
N PRO A 14 -6.52 6.94 -13.70
CA PRO A 14 -7.16 6.17 -12.62
C PRO A 14 -6.11 5.45 -11.76
N PHE A 15 -6.48 5.02 -10.55
CA PHE A 15 -5.56 4.37 -9.60
C PHE A 15 -4.76 3.21 -10.20
N GLY A 16 -5.40 2.29 -10.95
CA GLY A 16 -4.71 1.13 -11.52
C GLY A 16 -3.63 1.51 -12.54
N ASP A 17 -3.82 2.60 -13.28
CA ASP A 17 -2.81 3.11 -14.20
C ASP A 17 -1.67 3.79 -13.46
N VAL A 18 -1.97 4.57 -12.40
CA VAL A 18 -0.95 5.17 -11.53
C VAL A 18 -0.09 4.09 -10.86
N LEU A 19 -0.72 3.04 -10.34
CA LEU A 19 -0.06 1.93 -9.69
C LEU A 19 1.03 1.32 -10.58
N LEU A 20 0.72 1.13 -11.87
CA LEU A 20 1.65 0.53 -12.84
C LEU A 20 2.62 1.55 -13.47
N ALA A 21 2.26 2.83 -13.53
CA ALA A 21 3.14 3.89 -14.04
C ALA A 21 4.28 4.20 -13.05
N GLY A 22 3.97 4.25 -11.75
CA GLY A 22 4.90 4.67 -10.72
C GLY A 22 5.15 6.19 -10.76
N LEU A 23 6.15 6.62 -11.54
CA LEU A 23 6.47 8.04 -11.72
C LEU A 23 5.62 8.65 -12.85
N ALA A 24 5.18 9.90 -12.70
CA ALA A 24 4.45 10.58 -13.77
C ALA A 24 5.39 10.93 -14.94
N ASP A 25 4.83 11.00 -16.16
CA ASP A 25 5.60 11.23 -17.40
C ASP A 25 6.34 12.58 -17.43
N ASP A 26 5.85 13.58 -16.69
CA ASP A 26 6.48 14.90 -16.51
C ASP A 26 7.55 14.93 -15.40
N GLY A 27 7.86 13.76 -14.82
CA GLY A 27 8.78 13.57 -13.69
C GLY A 27 8.21 14.01 -12.34
N GLY A 28 6.91 14.29 -12.26
CA GLY A 28 6.19 14.53 -11.01
C GLY A 28 5.74 13.24 -10.32
N LEU A 29 5.01 13.41 -9.22
CA LEU A 29 4.36 12.32 -8.48
C LEU A 29 2.85 12.39 -8.70
N TYR A 30 2.21 11.24 -8.78
CA TYR A 30 0.76 11.18 -8.81
C TYR A 30 0.18 11.38 -7.40
N VAL A 31 -0.77 12.32 -7.28
CA VAL A 31 -1.58 12.58 -6.08
C VAL A 31 -3.06 12.58 -6.47
N PRO A 32 -3.99 12.23 -5.56
CA PRO A 32 -5.40 12.25 -5.90
C PRO A 32 -5.84 13.66 -6.30
N ASP A 33 -6.76 13.77 -7.25
CA ASP A 33 -7.28 15.05 -7.73
C ASP A 33 -8.15 15.77 -6.68
N GLU A 34 -8.68 15.01 -5.74
CA GLU A 34 -9.36 15.47 -4.54
C GLU A 34 -9.02 14.58 -3.33
N TRP A 35 -9.00 15.15 -2.13
CA TRP A 35 -8.84 14.37 -0.91
C TRP A 35 -10.19 13.80 -0.47
N PRO A 36 -10.38 12.47 -0.42
CA PRO A 36 -11.59 11.88 0.13
C PRO A 36 -11.83 12.32 1.57
N ALA A 37 -13.11 12.43 1.93
CA ALA A 37 -13.48 12.55 3.34
C ALA A 37 -12.95 11.33 4.11
N GLN A 38 -12.42 11.57 5.31
CA GLN A 38 -11.95 10.50 6.17
C GLN A 38 -13.14 9.63 6.58
N PRO A 39 -13.09 8.30 6.35
CA PRO A 39 -14.16 7.42 6.82
C PRO A 39 -14.17 7.36 8.35
N GLU A 40 -15.34 7.18 8.92
CA GLU A 40 -15.46 6.84 10.34
C GLU A 40 -14.97 5.40 10.54
N VAL A 41 -13.90 5.25 11.29
CA VAL A 41 -13.33 3.96 11.70
C VAL A 41 -13.40 3.90 13.22
N GLY A 42 -14.05 2.88 13.76
CA GLY A 42 -14.16 2.68 15.20
C GLY A 42 -12.80 2.42 15.85
N PHE A 43 -12.64 2.78 17.12
CA PHE A 43 -11.42 2.49 17.89
C PHE A 43 -11.20 0.99 18.13
N ASP A 44 -12.25 0.19 17.97
CA ASP A 44 -12.28 -1.26 18.06
C ASP A 44 -12.01 -1.97 16.72
N ALA A 45 -11.91 -1.21 15.62
CA ALA A 45 -11.60 -1.77 14.31
C ALA A 45 -10.18 -2.37 14.28
N GLY A 46 -10.06 -3.54 13.66
CA GLY A 46 -8.75 -4.15 13.41
C GLY A 46 -7.94 -3.34 12.39
N TYR A 47 -6.61 -3.54 12.37
CA TYR A 47 -5.72 -2.82 11.45
C TYR A 47 -6.13 -2.98 9.97
N ALA A 48 -6.45 -4.20 9.55
CA ALA A 48 -6.86 -4.50 8.17
C ALA A 48 -8.20 -3.87 7.79
N GLU A 49 -9.16 -3.85 8.71
CA GLU A 49 -10.46 -3.18 8.53
C GLU A 49 -10.28 -1.68 8.38
N ALA A 50 -9.52 -1.05 9.30
CA ALA A 50 -9.21 0.36 9.26
C ALA A 50 -8.48 0.75 7.96
N ALA A 51 -7.46 -0.02 7.58
CA ALA A 51 -6.70 0.18 6.36
C ALA A 51 -7.61 0.10 5.12
N THR A 52 -8.48 -0.91 5.04
CA THR A 52 -9.44 -1.08 3.94
C THR A 52 -10.40 0.10 3.84
N ALA A 53 -11.00 0.50 4.96
CA ALA A 53 -11.92 1.64 5.00
C ALA A 53 -11.24 2.94 4.53
N ILE A 54 -10.04 3.22 5.06
CA ILE A 54 -9.27 4.43 4.74
C ILE A 54 -8.85 4.46 3.27
N MET A 55 -8.41 3.33 2.70
CA MET A 55 -7.88 3.28 1.33
C MET A 55 -8.96 3.12 0.26
N ALA A 56 -10.15 2.58 0.58
CA ALA A 56 -11.20 2.30 -0.41
C ALA A 56 -11.58 3.52 -1.29
N PRO A 57 -11.76 4.74 -0.75
CA PRO A 57 -12.07 5.91 -1.57
C PRO A 57 -10.96 6.31 -2.54
N TYR A 58 -9.70 5.99 -2.23
CA TYR A 58 -8.54 6.32 -3.04
C TYR A 58 -8.37 5.40 -4.25
N VAL A 59 -8.87 4.16 -4.17
CA VAL A 59 -8.70 3.15 -5.22
C VAL A 59 -9.94 2.98 -6.11
N ALA A 60 -11.12 3.39 -5.62
CA ALA A 60 -12.37 3.29 -6.38
C ALA A 60 -12.39 4.22 -7.62
N PRO A 61 -12.99 3.79 -8.74
CA PRO A 61 -13.66 2.50 -8.98
C PRO A 61 -12.73 1.41 -9.54
N THR A 62 -11.40 1.60 -9.48
CA THR A 62 -10.44 0.63 -10.04
C THR A 62 -10.55 -0.72 -9.35
N LEU A 63 -10.60 -0.70 -8.02
CA LEU A 63 -10.89 -1.83 -7.14
C LEU A 63 -12.15 -1.52 -6.33
N SER A 64 -12.99 -2.53 -6.11
CA SER A 64 -14.06 -2.47 -5.12
C SER A 64 -13.50 -2.59 -3.70
N ALA A 65 -14.26 -2.13 -2.69
CA ALA A 65 -13.87 -2.26 -1.29
C ALA A 65 -13.71 -3.74 -0.87
N THR A 66 -14.51 -4.65 -1.44
CA THR A 66 -14.41 -6.09 -1.18
C THR A 66 -13.10 -6.67 -1.74
N GLU A 67 -12.73 -6.31 -2.97
CA GLU A 67 -11.45 -6.76 -3.56
C GLU A 67 -10.25 -6.19 -2.79
N LEU A 68 -10.31 -4.91 -2.42
CA LEU A 68 -9.28 -4.28 -1.60
C LEU A 68 -9.14 -4.98 -0.24
N GLY A 69 -10.26 -5.28 0.43
CA GLY A 69 -10.26 -5.94 1.74
C GLY A 69 -9.57 -7.30 1.69
N ALA A 70 -9.89 -8.13 0.70
CA ALA A 70 -9.22 -9.42 0.52
C ALA A 70 -7.71 -9.27 0.32
N ILE A 71 -7.27 -8.31 -0.49
CA ILE A 71 -5.85 -8.02 -0.72
C ILE A 71 -5.15 -7.53 0.56
N VAL A 72 -5.82 -6.68 1.33
CA VAL A 72 -5.33 -6.12 2.60
C VAL A 72 -5.17 -7.22 3.66
N ASP A 73 -6.16 -8.10 3.80
CA ASP A 73 -6.11 -9.24 4.70
C ASP A 73 -4.94 -10.17 4.34
N GLU A 74 -4.77 -10.50 3.05
CA GLU A 74 -3.65 -11.31 2.58
C GLU A 74 -2.29 -10.64 2.81
N ALA A 75 -2.21 -9.32 2.71
CA ALA A 75 -0.99 -8.56 2.93
C ALA A 75 -0.57 -8.63 4.39
N TYR A 76 -1.49 -8.30 5.30
CA TYR A 76 -1.17 -8.17 6.72
C TYR A 76 -1.18 -9.51 7.47
N ALA A 77 -1.72 -10.59 6.89
CA ALA A 77 -1.49 -11.96 7.38
C ALA A 77 -0.01 -12.38 7.39
N THR A 78 0.88 -11.64 6.72
CA THR A 78 2.33 -11.89 6.72
C THR A 78 3.06 -11.30 7.93
N PHE A 79 2.37 -10.56 8.81
CA PHE A 79 2.96 -9.94 9.99
C PHE A 79 2.86 -10.86 11.20
N ASP A 80 3.96 -10.98 11.95
CA ASP A 80 4.07 -11.82 13.14
C ASP A 80 3.60 -11.09 14.42
N HIS A 81 2.56 -10.26 14.30
CA HIS A 81 1.90 -9.61 15.44
C HIS A 81 0.42 -9.36 15.12
N PRO A 82 -0.54 -9.73 16.01
CA PRO A 82 -1.97 -9.63 15.72
C PRO A 82 -2.46 -8.19 15.49
N GLU A 83 -1.84 -7.20 16.12
CA GLU A 83 -2.15 -5.77 15.91
C GLU A 83 -1.48 -5.17 14.67
N ILE A 84 -0.64 -5.93 13.95
CA ILE A 84 0.17 -5.54 12.78
C ILE A 84 1.23 -4.46 13.11
N CYS A 85 0.80 -3.32 13.63
CA CYS A 85 1.64 -2.19 14.05
C CYS A 85 1.30 -1.80 15.50
N PRO A 86 1.69 -2.59 16.51
CA PRO A 86 1.36 -2.31 17.91
C PRO A 86 2.03 -1.01 18.40
N VAL A 87 1.38 -0.36 19.36
CA VAL A 87 1.91 0.81 20.06
C VAL A 87 2.31 0.41 21.48
N ARG A 88 3.57 0.64 21.86
CA ARG A 88 4.12 0.28 23.17
C ARG A 88 4.52 1.53 23.97
N PRO A 89 4.18 1.63 25.26
CA PRO A 89 4.71 2.70 26.11
C PRO A 89 6.20 2.46 26.37
N LEU A 90 7.00 3.53 26.32
CA LEU A 90 8.42 3.50 26.69
C LEU A 90 8.68 4.27 27.99
N ASP A 91 8.02 5.41 28.18
CA ASP A 91 8.10 6.26 29.37
C ASP A 91 6.84 7.15 29.46
N ASP A 92 6.75 8.02 30.47
CA ASP A 92 5.66 8.97 30.63
C ASP A 92 5.52 9.88 29.39
N GLY A 93 4.38 9.77 28.72
CA GLY A 93 4.10 10.47 27.46
C GLY A 93 4.89 9.98 26.23
N LEU A 94 5.77 8.97 26.37
CA LEU A 94 6.58 8.45 25.26
C LEU A 94 6.08 7.06 24.82
N TRP A 95 5.73 6.96 23.54
CA TRP A 95 5.21 5.75 22.93
C TRP A 95 5.98 5.40 21.66
N LEU A 96 6.13 4.11 21.41
CA LEU A 96 6.74 3.54 20.22
C LEU A 96 5.69 2.85 19.37
N LEU A 97 5.57 3.26 18.11
CA LEU A 97 4.84 2.52 17.09
C LEU A 97 5.81 1.52 16.44
N GLU A 98 5.60 0.24 16.68
CA GLU A 98 6.45 -0.83 16.16
C GLU A 98 6.00 -1.20 14.75
N LEU A 99 6.80 -0.86 13.74
CA LEU A 99 6.51 -1.13 12.32
C LEU A 99 7.36 -2.27 11.74
N PHE A 100 7.97 -3.09 12.60
CA PHE A 100 8.96 -4.11 12.21
C PHE A 100 8.45 -5.54 12.38
N TRP A 101 7.14 -5.75 12.50
CA TRP A 101 6.54 -7.09 12.62
C TRP A 101 6.28 -7.77 11.27
N GLY A 102 6.64 -7.12 10.17
CA GLY A 102 6.57 -7.69 8.83
C GLY A 102 7.71 -8.69 8.53
N PRO A 103 7.64 -9.38 7.37
CA PRO A 103 8.53 -10.50 7.04
C PRO A 103 10.02 -10.14 6.91
N THR A 104 10.35 -8.85 6.83
CA THR A 104 11.74 -8.39 6.70
C THR A 104 12.20 -7.52 7.87
N ILE A 105 11.37 -7.44 8.92
CA ILE A 105 11.67 -6.73 10.17
C ILE A 105 11.96 -5.24 9.91
N ALA A 106 11.23 -4.64 8.96
CA ALA A 106 11.38 -3.24 8.60
C ALA A 106 10.04 -2.62 8.20
N PHE A 107 9.86 -1.33 8.49
CA PHE A 107 8.61 -0.60 8.20
C PHE A 107 8.18 -0.61 6.72
N LYS A 108 9.12 -0.88 5.81
CA LYS A 108 8.85 -0.98 4.37
C LYS A 108 7.88 -2.10 4.05
N ASP A 109 7.81 -3.12 4.90
CA ASP A 109 6.87 -4.23 4.76
C ASP A 109 5.42 -3.77 4.77
N VAL A 110 5.07 -2.74 5.56
CA VAL A 110 3.69 -2.22 5.68
C VAL A 110 3.15 -1.82 4.30
N ALA A 111 3.96 -1.10 3.53
CA ALA A 111 3.58 -0.70 2.19
C ALA A 111 3.81 -1.81 1.16
N LEU A 112 5.00 -2.42 1.16
CA LEU A 112 5.42 -3.30 0.06
C LEU A 112 4.62 -4.60 0.03
N GLN A 113 4.21 -5.16 1.17
CA GLN A 113 3.37 -6.36 1.18
C GLN A 113 2.00 -6.12 0.51
N LEU A 114 1.44 -4.92 0.67
CA LEU A 114 0.21 -4.51 0.00
C LEU A 114 0.45 -4.19 -1.47
N VAL A 115 1.46 -3.37 -1.79
CA VAL A 115 1.77 -2.94 -3.17
C VAL A 115 2.08 -4.13 -4.07
N GLY A 116 2.83 -5.12 -3.59
CA GLY A 116 3.13 -6.33 -4.37
C GLY A 116 1.88 -7.08 -4.81
N ARG A 117 0.88 -7.18 -3.92
CA ARG A 117 -0.41 -7.83 -4.21
C ARG A 117 -1.31 -6.98 -5.10
N LEU A 118 -1.31 -5.65 -4.92
CA LEU A 118 -2.02 -4.74 -5.82
C LEU A 118 -1.46 -4.81 -7.25
N PHE A 119 -0.13 -4.88 -7.39
CA PHE A 119 0.53 -5.09 -8.69
C PHE A 119 0.08 -6.40 -9.32
N ASP A 120 0.16 -7.50 -8.56
CA ASP A 120 -0.23 -8.84 -9.02
C ASP A 120 -1.70 -8.88 -9.47
N HIS A 121 -2.61 -8.30 -8.67
CA HIS A 121 -4.03 -8.17 -8.99
C HIS A 121 -4.25 -7.40 -10.31
N GLU A 122 -3.66 -6.20 -10.43
CA GLU A 122 -3.90 -5.33 -11.59
C GLU A 122 -3.23 -5.88 -12.87
N LEU A 123 -2.03 -6.48 -12.76
CA LEU A 123 -1.37 -7.14 -13.88
C LEU A 123 -2.16 -8.37 -14.35
N THR A 124 -2.64 -9.20 -13.41
CA THR A 124 -3.46 -10.37 -13.72
C THR A 124 -4.75 -9.98 -14.41
N ARG A 125 -5.46 -8.96 -13.90
CA ARG A 125 -6.68 -8.42 -14.51
C ARG A 125 -6.45 -7.95 -15.95
N ARG A 126 -5.27 -7.41 -16.24
CA ARG A 126 -4.88 -6.94 -17.59
C ARG A 126 -4.28 -8.04 -18.49
N GLY A 127 -4.10 -9.26 -17.99
CA GLY A 127 -3.40 -10.33 -18.71
C GLY A 127 -1.94 -9.98 -19.01
N ARG A 128 -1.29 -9.22 -18.13
CA ARG A 128 0.09 -8.71 -18.29
C ARG A 128 1.00 -9.27 -17.20
N ARG A 129 2.30 -9.10 -17.40
CA ARG A 129 3.34 -9.43 -16.43
C ARG A 129 4.33 -8.26 -16.32
N ALA A 130 5.00 -8.17 -15.18
CA ALA A 130 6.09 -7.23 -14.96
C ALA A 130 7.33 -7.97 -14.45
N THR A 131 8.50 -7.39 -14.69
CA THR A 131 9.76 -7.83 -14.06
C THR A 131 10.25 -6.69 -13.21
N ILE A 132 10.27 -6.89 -11.90
CA ILE A 132 10.72 -5.88 -10.95
C ILE A 132 12.24 -6.00 -10.82
N VAL A 133 12.94 -4.89 -11.09
CA VAL A 133 14.40 -4.79 -10.97
C VAL A 133 14.72 -3.74 -9.91
N VAL A 134 15.42 -4.15 -8.85
CA VAL A 134 15.76 -3.29 -7.71
C VAL A 134 17.26 -3.37 -7.47
N ALA A 135 17.91 -2.20 -7.37
CA ALA A 135 19.22 -2.07 -6.75
C ALA A 135 19.03 -1.67 -5.29
N THR A 136 19.74 -2.31 -4.36
CA THR A 136 19.58 -2.07 -2.92
C THR A 136 20.92 -2.07 -2.19
N SER A 137 21.00 -1.33 -1.09
CA SER A 137 22.08 -1.37 -0.10
C SER A 137 21.75 -2.20 1.14
N GLY A 138 20.54 -2.79 1.20
CA GLY A 138 20.04 -3.54 2.36
C GLY A 138 18.53 -3.78 2.32
N ASP A 139 17.85 -3.34 3.37
CA ASP A 139 16.47 -3.69 3.75
C ASP A 139 15.38 -3.41 2.71
N THR A 140 15.49 -2.36 1.88
CA THR A 140 14.52 -2.12 0.79
C THR A 140 14.42 -3.29 -0.19
N GLY A 141 15.56 -3.93 -0.47
CA GLY A 141 15.64 -5.05 -1.39
C GLY A 141 14.91 -6.27 -0.84
N SER A 142 15.15 -6.59 0.43
CA SER A 142 14.48 -7.69 1.13
C SER A 142 12.96 -7.53 1.09
N ALA A 143 12.46 -6.35 1.46
CA ALA A 143 11.02 -6.09 1.51
C ALA A 143 10.37 -6.17 0.11
N ALA A 144 11.05 -5.67 -0.93
CA ALA A 144 10.57 -5.77 -2.31
C ALA A 144 10.57 -7.23 -2.83
N ILE A 145 11.61 -8.01 -2.50
CA ILE A 145 11.68 -9.43 -2.87
C ILE A 145 10.54 -10.22 -2.20
N GLU A 146 10.32 -10.03 -0.89
CA GLU A 146 9.22 -10.70 -0.19
C GLU A 146 7.85 -10.30 -0.72
N ALA A 147 7.65 -9.02 -1.05
CA ALA A 147 6.40 -8.53 -1.63
C ALA A 147 6.05 -9.18 -2.98
N CYS A 148 7.06 -9.46 -3.81
CA CYS A 148 6.90 -10.06 -5.14
C CYS A 148 7.03 -11.59 -5.14
N ARG A 149 7.40 -12.23 -4.03
CA ARG A 149 7.67 -13.66 -3.98
C ARG A 149 6.41 -14.46 -4.31
N GLY A 150 6.49 -15.30 -5.34
CA GLY A 150 5.41 -16.21 -5.74
C GLY A 150 4.30 -15.57 -6.58
N ARG A 151 4.57 -14.40 -7.19
CA ARG A 151 3.63 -13.62 -8.01
C ARG A 151 4.19 -13.39 -9.42
#